data_AF-A0A1H0NHQ6-F1
#
_entry.id   AF-A0A1H0NHQ6-F1
#
_cell.length_a   1.000
_cell.length_b   1.000
_cell.length_c   1.000
_cell.angle_alpha   90.00
_cell.angle_beta   90.00
_cell.angle_gamma   90.00
#
_symmetry.space_group_name_H-M   'P 1'
#
loop_
_entity.id
_entity.type
_entity.pdbx_description
1 polymer ?
#
loop_
_entity_poly.entity_id
_entity_poly.type
_entity_poly.pdbx_seq_one_letter_code
_entity_poly.pdbx_strand_id
1 'polypeptide(L)' 'MEKNSHLSEEENDFLKRYQNKPYHCFREILAYCVILNKLTND' A
#
# COMPACT_ATOMS: atom_id res chain seq x y z
N MET A 1 1.13 10.17 -13.79
CA MET A 1 2.07 9.07 -14.07
C MET A 1 1.31 7.75 -13.99
N GLU A 2 0.99 7.12 -15.11
CA GLU A 2 0.48 5.74 -15.11
C GLU A 2 1.65 4.80 -14.82
N LYS A 3 1.62 4.12 -13.68
CA LYS A 3 2.59 3.06 -13.36
C LYS A 3 1.84 1.78 -13.06
N ASN A 4 1.95 0.87 -14.03
CA ASN A 4 1.90 -0.59 -13.94
C ASN A 4 0.95 -1.18 -12.90
N SER A 5 -0.21 -1.60 -13.40
CA SER A 5 -1.32 -2.30 -12.73
C SER A 5 -0.97 -3.67 -12.13
N HIS A 6 0.31 -3.98 -11.90
CA HIS A 6 0.75 -5.28 -11.43
C HIS A 6 1.54 -5.12 -10.13
N LEU A 7 0.82 -5.28 -9.02
CA LEU A 7 1.40 -5.41 -7.69
C LEU A 7 2.15 -6.74 -7.60
N SER A 8 3.31 -6.74 -6.95
CA SER A 8 4.01 -7.97 -6.58
C SER A 8 3.17 -8.83 -5.62
N GLU A 9 3.49 -10.11 -5.51
CA GLU A 9 2.83 -11.03 -4.57
C GLU A 9 2.94 -10.51 -3.13
N GLU A 10 4.12 -10.00 -2.75
CA GLU A 10 4.38 -9.43 -1.43
C GLU A 10 3.51 -8.19 -1.14
N GLU A 11 3.33 -7.30 -2.12
CA GLU A 11 2.46 -6.13 -2.00
C GLU A 11 0.99 -6.54 -1.86
N ASN A 12 0.53 -7.52 -2.64
CA ASN A 12 -0.82 -8.04 -2.52
C ASN A 12 -1.08 -8.64 -1.14
N ASP A 13 -0.13 -9.42 -0.63
CA ASP A 13 -0.24 -10.03 0.69
C ASP A 13 -0.10 -9.01 1.82
N PHE A 14 0.69 -7.96 1.62
CA PHE A 14 0.68 -6.80 2.52
C PHE A 14 -0.71 -6.14 2.53
N LEU A 15 -1.30 -5.83 1.38
CA LEU A 15 -2.61 -5.17 1.30
C LEU A 15 -3.73 -6.01 1.91
N LYS A 16 -3.73 -7.34 1.71
CA LYS A 16 -4.68 -8.24 2.37
C LYS A 16 -4.55 -8.19 3.89
N ARG A 17 -3.33 -8.28 4.41
CA ARG A 17 -3.07 -8.20 5.86
C ARG A 17 -3.44 -6.83 6.42
N TYR A 18 -3.12 -5.77 5.67
CA TYR A 18 -3.46 -4.41 6.01
C TYR A 18 -4.98 -4.22 6.11
N GLN A 19 -5.77 -4.65 5.12
CA GLN A 19 -7.24 -4.50 5.16
C GLN A 19 -7.92 -5.24 6.32
N ASN A 20 -7.38 -6.39 6.73
CA ASN A 20 -7.98 -7.21 7.79
C ASN A 20 -7.55 -6.81 9.21
N LYS A 21 -6.67 -5.81 9.36
CA LYS A 21 -6.14 -5.38 10.65
C LYS A 21 -6.95 -4.20 11.20
N PRO A 22 -7.40 -4.23 12.46
CA PRO A 22 -8.22 -3.14 13.03
C PRO A 22 -7.44 -1.86 13.35
N TYR A 23 -6.12 -1.96 13.52
CA TYR A 23 -5.25 -0.82 13.86
C TYR A 23 -3.97 -0.88 13.02
N HIS A 24 -3.52 0.27 12.52
CA HIS A 24 -2.31 0.37 11.72
C HIS A 24 -1.27 1.24 12.41
N CYS A 25 -0.02 0.78 12.38
CA CYS A 25 1.12 1.62 12.76
C CYS A 25 1.38 2.64 11.64
N PHE A 26 1.92 3.81 12.00
CA PHE A 26 2.23 4.87 11.04
C PHE A 26 3.05 4.40 9.83
N ARG A 27 4.03 3.51 10.05
CA ARG A 27 4.84 2.91 8.97
C ARG A 27 4.01 2.07 7.99
N GLU A 28 3.00 1.35 8.48
CA GLU A 28 2.11 0.54 7.63
C GLU A 28 1.24 1.46 6.76
N ILE A 29 0.79 2.58 7.32
CA ILE A 29 0.02 3.60 6.57
C ILE A 29 0.87 4.19 5.44
N LEU A 30 2.13 4.53 5.72
CA LEU A 30 3.05 5.01 4.69
C LEU A 30 3.28 3.96 3.60
N ALA A 31 3.56 2.71 3.97
CA ALA A 31 3.73 1.63 3.01
C ALA A 31 2.49 1.43 2.14
N TYR A 32 1.29 1.44 2.74
CA TYR A 32 0.02 1.38 2.01
C TYR A 32 -0.12 2.54 1.01
N CYS A 33 0.21 3.76 1.42
CA CYS A 33 0.14 4.93 0.53
C CYS A 33 1.18 4.88 -0.59
N VAL A 34 2.39 4.34 -0.35
CA VAL A 34 3.40 4.11 -1.39
C VAL A 34 2.89 3.09 -2.41
N ILE A 35 2.41 1.93 -1.93
CA ILE A 35 1.94 0.81 -2.78
C ILE A 35 0.75 1.25 -3.64
N LEU A 36 -0.18 2.00 -3.07
CA LEU A 36 -1.33 2.53 -3.82
C LEU A 36 -1.04 3.82 -4.58
N ASN A 37 0.20 4.29 -4.58
CA ASN A 37 0.61 5.54 -5.20
C ASN A 37 -0.27 6.74 -4.77
N LYS A 38 -0.70 6.75 -3.51
CA LYS A 38 -1.52 7.79 -2.87
C LYS A 38 -0.69 8.87 -2.19
N LEU A 39 0.64 8.76 -2.21
CA LEU A 39 1.53 9.83 -1.76
C LEU A 39 1.64 10.87 -2.88
N THR A 40 0.77 11.87 -2.87
CA THR A 40 0.84 13.02 -3.75
C THR A 40 1.78 14.08 -3.17
N ASN A 41 2.95 14.25 -3.80
CA ASN A 41 3.78 15.46 -3.70
C ASN A 41 4.09 16.03 -5.11
N ASP A 42 3.30 15.65 -6.11
CA ASP A 42 3.26 16.25 -7.46
C ASP A 42 1.95 17.02 -7.62
#